data_AF-A0A9P5W211-F1
#
_entry.id   AF-A0A9P5W211-F1
#
_cell.length_a   1.000
_cell.length_b   1.000
_cell.length_c   1.000
_cell.angle_alpha   90.00
_cell.angle_beta   90.00
_cell.angle_gamma   90.00
#
_symmetry.space_group_name_H-M   'P 1'
#
loop_
_entity.id
_entity.type
_entity.pdbx_description
1 polymer ?
#
loop_
_entity_poly.entity_id
_entity_poly.type
_entity_poly.pdbx_seq_one_letter_code
_entity_poly.pdbx_strand_id
1 'polypeptide(L)'
;MALTPVLHGWLETLKTSVGIDHKLKGRDYSTFNTEIQDAYRAKVKELYSANRCNPRVSFVLPWVQIPLFITMSLTIRGMAGYPLPFLGDSSLAAEPGFTEGGVLWFPDLAASDPTWIMPIAVGAVNLLNIELNGRMMSKTPTRNQVIFRNFFRVLAVSMIPIAHEAPMAICLYWLSSGSYSVIQNVAFRVPAVRQWLKLPPMPKGVKE
;
A
#
# COMPACT_ATOMS: atom_id res chain seq x y z
N MET A 1 -15.42 0.91 13.06
CA MET A 1 -14.47 1.23 14.14
C MET A 1 -15.07 1.16 15.56
N ALA A 2 -16.38 0.89 15.72
CA ALA A 2 -17.00 0.64 17.02
C ALA A 2 -16.69 -0.75 17.63
N LEU A 3 -16.15 -1.66 16.81
CA LEU A 3 -15.97 -3.07 17.16
C LEU A 3 -14.66 -3.35 17.92
N THR A 4 -13.63 -2.52 17.72
CA THR A 4 -12.31 -2.67 18.35
C THR A 4 -12.37 -2.65 19.88
N PRO A 5 -13.05 -1.70 20.56
CA PRO A 5 -13.15 -1.71 22.01
C PRO A 5 -13.96 -2.90 22.54
N VAL A 6 -15.03 -3.30 21.83
CA VAL A 6 -15.82 -4.50 22.17
C VAL A 6 -14.94 -5.75 22.13
N LEU A 7 -14.13 -5.87 21.08
CA LEU A 7 -13.21 -6.99 20.90
C LEU A 7 -12.13 -7.03 21.99
N HIS A 8 -11.60 -5.87 22.41
CA HIS A 8 -10.62 -5.80 23.51
C HIS A 8 -11.24 -6.20 24.84
N GLY A 9 -12.43 -5.68 25.19
CA GLY A 9 -13.12 -6.05 26.43
C GLY A 9 -13.44 -7.55 26.48
N TRP A 10 -13.88 -8.11 25.35
CA TRP A 10 -14.10 -9.54 25.22
C TRP A 10 -12.80 -10.36 25.35
N LEU A 11 -11.69 -9.90 24.75
CA LEU A 11 -10.40 -10.57 24.83
C LEU A 11 -9.86 -10.63 26.27
N GLU A 12 -9.97 -9.54 27.03
CA GLU A 12 -9.55 -9.52 28.45
C GLU A 12 -10.38 -10.48 29.31
N THR A 13 -11.69 -10.53 29.04
CA THR A 13 -12.58 -11.49 29.69
C THR A 13 -12.19 -12.93 29.36
N LEU A 14 -11.88 -13.21 28.08
CA LEU A 14 -11.45 -14.53 27.61
C LEU A 14 -10.12 -14.96 28.25
N LYS A 15 -9.11 -14.07 28.29
CA LYS A 15 -7.82 -14.37 28.94
C LYS A 15 -8.01 -14.78 30.40
N THR A 16 -8.91 -14.09 31.10
CA THR A 16 -9.21 -14.36 32.50
C THR A 16 -9.91 -15.72 32.66
N SER A 17 -10.94 -16.01 31.85
CA SER A 17 -11.69 -17.27 31.96
C SER A 17 -10.84 -18.48 31.57
N VAL A 18 -10.13 -18.42 30.44
CA VAL A 18 -9.26 -19.50 29.97
C VAL A 18 -8.08 -19.67 30.94
N GLY A 19 -7.55 -18.59 31.51
CA GLY A 19 -6.45 -18.65 32.47
C GLY A 19 -6.80 -19.39 33.76
N ILE A 20 -8.04 -19.24 34.24
CA ILE A 20 -8.56 -20.00 35.39
C ILE A 20 -8.71 -21.48 35.04
N ASP A 21 -9.34 -21.81 33.90
CA ASP A 21 -9.52 -23.20 33.45
C ASP A 21 -8.18 -23.92 33.30
N HIS A 22 -7.20 -23.22 32.75
CA HIS A 22 -5.87 -23.76 32.50
C HIS A 22 -5.09 -24.03 33.80
N LYS A 23 -5.22 -23.16 34.81
CA LYS A 23 -4.68 -23.39 36.16
C LYS A 23 -5.33 -24.59 36.85
N LEU A 24 -6.65 -24.76 36.68
CA LEU A 24 -7.39 -25.88 37.26
C LEU A 24 -7.03 -27.22 36.61
N LYS A 25 -6.74 -27.23 35.30
CA LYS A 25 -6.45 -28.44 34.52
C LYS A 25 -4.96 -28.74 34.34
N GLY A 26 -4.06 -27.89 34.84
CA GLY A 26 -2.61 -28.09 34.76
C GLY A 26 -2.05 -28.18 33.34
N ARG A 27 -2.68 -27.51 32.37
CA ARG A 27 -2.28 -27.56 30.95
C ARG A 27 -1.03 -26.72 30.67
N ASP A 28 -0.44 -26.85 29.48
CA ASP A 28 0.78 -26.13 29.06
C ASP A 28 0.52 -24.76 28.41
N TYR A 29 1.36 -23.76 28.71
CA TYR A 29 1.18 -22.36 28.29
C TYR A 29 1.11 -22.16 26.77
N SER A 30 1.73 -23.03 25.97
CA SER A 30 1.62 -22.97 24.51
C SER A 30 0.18 -23.23 24.03
N THR A 31 -0.53 -24.11 24.73
CA THR A 31 -1.92 -24.47 24.42
C THR A 31 -2.86 -23.33 24.78
N PHE A 32 -2.62 -22.67 25.93
CA PHE A 32 -3.31 -21.45 26.35
C PHE A 32 -3.27 -20.34 25.29
N ASN A 33 -2.08 -20.04 24.77
CA ASN A 33 -1.93 -18.99 23.75
C ASN A 33 -2.61 -19.35 22.43
N THR A 34 -2.56 -20.62 22.04
CA THR A 34 -3.20 -21.10 20.81
C THR A 34 -4.72 -20.98 20.91
N GLU A 35 -5.30 -21.43 22.03
CA GLU A 35 -6.74 -21.36 22.30
C GLU A 35 -7.27 -19.92 22.31
N ILE A 36 -6.54 -18.99 22.93
CA ILE A 36 -6.89 -17.56 22.91
C ILE A 36 -6.84 -17.00 21.49
N GLN A 37 -5.82 -17.32 20.71
CA GLN A 37 -5.69 -16.83 19.34
C GLN A 37 -6.81 -17.36 18.44
N ASP A 38 -7.17 -18.64 18.57
CA ASP A 38 -8.23 -19.26 17.78
C ASP A 38 -9.60 -18.70 18.13
N ALA A 39 -9.90 -18.57 19.43
CA ALA A 39 -11.13 -17.95 19.90
C ALA A 39 -11.21 -16.47 19.47
N TYR A 40 -10.11 -15.72 19.54
CA TYR A 40 -10.05 -14.34 19.07
C TYR A 40 -10.32 -14.23 17.57
N ARG A 41 -9.70 -15.07 16.74
CA ARG A 41 -9.96 -15.12 15.29
C ARG A 41 -11.41 -15.46 14.98
N ALA A 42 -12.00 -16.41 15.71
CA ALA A 42 -13.40 -16.78 15.57
C ALA A 42 -14.32 -15.59 15.89
N LYS A 43 -14.06 -14.86 16.98
CA LYS A 43 -14.87 -13.70 17.37
C LYS A 43 -14.76 -12.54 16.38
N VAL A 44 -13.56 -12.26 15.86
CA VAL A 44 -13.38 -11.26 14.79
C VAL A 44 -14.22 -11.62 13.56
N LYS A 45 -14.17 -12.90 13.13
CA LYS A 45 -14.93 -13.38 11.98
C LYS A 45 -16.45 -13.22 12.18
N GLU A 46 -16.96 -13.58 13.36
CA GLU A 46 -18.36 -13.40 13.76
C GLU A 46 -18.79 -11.93 13.74
N LEU A 47 -18.00 -11.04 14.35
CA LEU A 47 -18.31 -9.62 14.40
C LEU A 47 -18.30 -8.98 13.01
N TYR A 48 -17.36 -9.38 12.15
CA TYR A 48 -17.25 -8.84 10.79
C TYR A 48 -18.39 -9.32 9.89
N SER A 49 -18.84 -10.58 10.02
CA SER A 49 -20.01 -11.06 9.28
C SER A 49 -21.30 -10.38 9.76
N ALA A 50 -21.48 -10.21 11.08
CA ALA A 50 -22.67 -9.57 11.64
C ALA A 50 -22.78 -8.08 11.24
N ASN A 51 -21.66 -7.37 11.13
CA ASN A 51 -21.61 -5.95 10.80
C ASN A 51 -21.38 -5.66 9.30
N ARG A 52 -21.56 -6.65 8.41
CA ARG A 52 -21.35 -6.55 6.95
C ARG A 52 -19.99 -5.95 6.53
N CYS A 53 -18.98 -6.07 7.39
CA CYS A 53 -17.63 -5.60 7.12
C CYS A 53 -16.88 -6.69 6.38
N ASN A 54 -17.05 -6.79 5.06
CA ASN A 54 -16.45 -7.87 4.29
C ASN A 54 -15.01 -7.52 3.86
N PRO A 55 -13.98 -8.20 4.40
CA PRO A 55 -12.57 -7.92 4.05
C PRO A 55 -12.25 -8.18 2.57
N ARG A 56 -13.12 -8.90 1.85
CA ARG A 56 -12.99 -9.14 0.41
C ARG A 56 -13.01 -7.87 -0.42
N VAL A 57 -13.74 -6.83 0.00
CA VAL A 57 -13.80 -5.55 -0.73
C VAL A 57 -12.41 -4.91 -0.81
N SER A 58 -11.64 -4.96 0.29
CA SER A 58 -10.27 -4.45 0.31
C SER A 58 -9.32 -5.25 -0.59
N PHE A 59 -9.63 -6.53 -0.84
CA PHE A 59 -8.84 -7.38 -1.73
C PHE A 59 -9.14 -7.14 -3.21
N VAL A 60 -10.32 -6.62 -3.55
CA VAL A 60 -10.73 -6.33 -4.94
C VAL A 60 -9.98 -5.12 -5.51
N LEU A 61 -9.65 -4.13 -4.68
CA LEU A 61 -9.02 -2.88 -5.13
C LEU A 61 -7.72 -3.07 -5.94
N PRO A 62 -6.74 -3.89 -5.49
CA PRO A 62 -5.55 -4.18 -6.29
C PRO A 62 -5.85 -4.77 -7.68
N TRP A 63 -6.90 -5.59 -7.82
CA TRP A 63 -7.24 -6.23 -9.09
C TRP A 63 -7.80 -5.27 -10.14
N VAL A 64 -8.31 -4.11 -9.71
CA VAL A 64 -8.71 -3.04 -10.63
C VAL A 64 -7.51 -2.14 -10.94
N GLN A 65 -6.69 -1.85 -9.92
CA GLN A 65 -5.56 -0.93 -10.05
C GLN A 65 -4.41 -1.49 -10.90
N ILE A 66 -4.07 -2.77 -10.73
CA ILE A 66 -2.92 -3.39 -11.44
C ILE A 66 -3.13 -3.38 -12.95
N PRO A 67 -4.27 -3.84 -13.51
CA PRO A 67 -4.52 -3.77 -14.95
C PRO A 67 -4.46 -2.35 -15.49
N LEU A 68 -5.11 -1.39 -14.80
CA LEU A 68 -5.08 0.02 -15.20
C LEU A 68 -3.64 0.56 -15.25
N PHE A 69 -2.84 0.24 -14.23
CA PHE A 69 -1.46 0.67 -14.17
C PHE A 69 -0.61 0.10 -15.31
N ILE A 70 -0.77 -1.19 -15.62
CA ILE A 70 -0.06 -1.88 -16.70
C ILE A 70 -0.47 -1.28 -18.05
N THR A 71 -1.78 -1.17 -18.32
CA THR A 71 -2.29 -0.62 -19.59
C THR A 71 -1.80 0.79 -19.82
N MET A 72 -1.92 1.69 -18.85
CA MET A 72 -1.42 3.07 -18.98
C MET A 72 0.09 3.11 -19.22
N SER A 73 0.87 2.30 -18.51
CA SER A 73 2.33 2.26 -18.69
C SER A 73 2.73 1.78 -20.08
N LEU A 74 2.05 0.75 -20.62
CA LEU A 74 2.30 0.22 -21.95
C LEU A 74 1.85 1.19 -23.05
N THR A 75 0.69 1.84 -22.88
CA THR A 75 0.20 2.84 -23.82
C THR A 75 1.15 4.04 -23.91
N ILE A 76 1.55 4.61 -22.77
CA ILE A 76 2.50 5.74 -22.72
C ILE A 76 3.85 5.32 -23.33
N ARG A 77 4.32 4.10 -23.06
CA ARG A 77 5.54 3.57 -23.68
C ARG A 77 5.44 3.47 -25.20
N GLY A 78 4.34 2.94 -25.71
CA GLY A 78 4.07 2.81 -27.14
C GLY A 78 4.03 4.18 -27.82
N MET A 79 3.38 5.17 -27.20
CA MET A 79 3.36 6.56 -27.69
C MET A 79 4.75 7.22 -27.67
N ALA A 80 5.60 6.84 -26.73
CA ALA A 80 7.00 7.27 -26.68
C ALA A 80 7.90 6.53 -27.69
N GLY A 81 7.38 5.54 -28.45
CA GLY A 81 8.17 4.74 -29.37
C GLY A 81 9.29 3.92 -28.70
N TYR A 82 9.23 3.73 -27.38
CA TYR A 82 10.35 3.19 -26.61
C TYR A 82 10.27 1.66 -26.49
N PRO A 83 11.33 0.90 -26.81
CA PRO A 83 11.29 -0.55 -26.83
C PRO A 83 11.06 -1.16 -25.43
N LEU A 84 10.54 -2.39 -25.41
CA LEU A 84 10.45 -3.18 -24.18
C LEU A 84 11.66 -4.11 -24.11
N PRO A 85 12.49 -4.05 -23.04
CA PRO A 85 13.68 -4.89 -22.91
C PRO A 85 13.43 -6.41 -23.06
N PHE A 86 12.19 -6.87 -22.86
CA PHE A 86 11.81 -8.29 -22.87
C PHE A 86 10.65 -8.67 -23.80
N LEU A 87 9.99 -7.70 -24.43
CA LEU A 87 8.79 -7.94 -25.27
C LEU A 87 8.97 -7.53 -26.73
N GLY A 88 10.17 -7.06 -27.11
CA GLY A 88 10.52 -6.69 -28.47
C GLY A 88 10.50 -5.18 -28.72
N ASP A 89 10.90 -4.81 -29.93
CA ASP A 89 10.95 -3.42 -30.37
C ASP A 89 9.55 -2.82 -30.49
N SER A 90 9.43 -1.55 -30.15
CA SER A 90 8.21 -0.80 -30.45
C SER A 90 8.16 -0.59 -31.97
N SER A 91 7.16 -1.16 -32.64
CA SER A 91 6.90 -0.89 -34.07
C SER A 91 6.27 0.49 -34.30
N LEU A 92 5.99 1.23 -33.23
CA LEU A 92 5.37 2.54 -33.25
C LEU A 92 6.44 3.63 -33.18
N ALA A 93 6.35 4.60 -34.09
CA ALA A 93 7.13 5.83 -33.99
C ALA A 93 6.69 6.64 -32.77
N ALA A 94 7.62 7.38 -32.17
CA ALA A 94 7.29 8.31 -31.09
C ALA A 94 6.36 9.40 -31.62
N GLU A 95 5.29 9.68 -30.87
CA GLU A 95 4.36 10.76 -31.19
C GLU A 95 5.07 12.12 -31.05
N PRO A 96 4.94 13.05 -32.01
CA PRO A 96 5.61 14.36 -31.94
C PRO A 96 5.34 15.14 -30.65
N GLY A 97 4.15 14.98 -30.07
CA GLY A 97 3.79 15.60 -28.80
C GLY A 97 4.64 15.13 -27.61
N PHE A 98 5.25 13.94 -27.68
CA PHE A 98 6.17 13.45 -26.66
C PHE A 98 7.59 13.98 -26.88
N THR A 99 8.03 14.12 -28.12
CA THR A 99 9.39 14.62 -28.42
C THR A 99 9.53 16.13 -28.23
N GLU A 100 8.45 16.90 -28.44
CA GLU A 100 8.46 18.37 -28.37
C GLU A 100 7.71 18.93 -27.16
N GLY A 101 6.85 18.13 -26.52
CA GLY A 101 5.93 18.60 -25.46
C GLY A 101 6.51 18.61 -24.05
N GLY A 102 7.81 18.41 -23.88
CA GLY A 102 8.46 18.43 -22.59
C GLY A 102 8.58 19.82 -21.96
N VAL A 103 8.93 19.86 -20.67
CA VAL A 103 9.11 21.11 -19.90
C VAL A 103 10.33 21.02 -19.00
N LEU A 104 10.85 22.17 -18.57
CA LEU A 104 11.99 22.28 -17.65
C LEU A 104 13.27 21.62 -18.23
N TRP A 105 13.84 20.62 -17.54
CA TRP A 105 15.07 19.92 -17.93
C TRP A 105 14.81 18.67 -18.78
N PHE A 106 13.56 18.41 -19.16
CA PHE A 106 13.15 17.25 -19.95
C PHE A 106 12.33 17.66 -21.17
N PRO A 107 12.96 18.27 -22.20
CA PRO A 107 12.24 18.73 -23.40
C PRO A 107 11.68 17.58 -24.25
N ASP A 108 12.34 16.41 -24.24
CA ASP A 108 11.91 15.20 -24.95
C ASP A 108 11.42 14.15 -23.95
N LEU A 109 10.11 13.94 -23.88
CA LEU A 109 9.47 12.96 -22.99
C LEU A 109 9.63 11.51 -23.46
N ALA A 110 10.01 11.29 -24.72
CA ALA A 110 10.25 9.97 -25.29
C ALA A 110 11.66 9.44 -24.97
N ALA A 111 12.60 10.33 -24.63
CA ALA A 111 13.94 9.96 -24.18
C ALA A 111 13.96 9.50 -22.71
N SER A 112 15.00 8.76 -22.34
CA SER A 112 15.34 8.47 -20.93
C SER A 112 15.92 9.71 -20.24
N ASP A 113 15.80 9.78 -18.91
CA ASP A 113 16.39 10.86 -18.09
C ASP A 113 17.89 10.64 -17.83
N PRO A 114 18.80 11.43 -18.43
CA PRO A 114 20.23 11.30 -18.19
C PRO A 114 20.66 11.86 -16.82
N THR A 115 19.83 12.69 -16.18
CA THR A 115 20.16 13.38 -14.93
C THR A 115 19.85 12.56 -13.68
N TRP A 116 19.16 11.44 -13.82
CA TRP A 116 18.68 10.58 -12.73
C TRP A 116 17.69 11.24 -11.76
N ILE A 117 17.29 12.49 -11.98
CA ILE A 117 16.39 13.24 -11.10
C ILE A 117 15.02 12.55 -11.04
N MET A 118 14.46 12.20 -12.20
CA MET A 118 13.12 11.61 -12.29
C MET A 118 13.07 10.18 -11.72
N PRO A 119 14.00 9.26 -12.06
CA PRO A 119 14.07 7.93 -11.45
C PRO A 119 14.19 7.96 -9.93
N ILE A 120 15.04 8.85 -9.39
CA ILE A 120 15.22 9.01 -7.93
C ILE A 120 13.93 9.55 -7.30
N ALA A 121 13.27 10.54 -7.92
CA ALA A 121 12.01 11.08 -7.42
C ALA A 121 10.90 10.01 -7.37
N VAL A 122 10.78 9.17 -8.41
CA VAL A 122 9.85 8.04 -8.43
C VAL A 122 10.14 7.07 -7.29
N GLY A 123 11.41 6.68 -7.11
CA GLY A 123 11.82 5.79 -6.02
C GLY A 123 11.52 6.36 -4.63
N ALA A 124 11.79 7.66 -4.43
CA ALA A 124 11.53 8.36 -3.17
C ALA A 124 10.03 8.42 -2.84
N VAL A 125 9.19 8.75 -3.82
CA VAL A 125 7.72 8.78 -3.66
C VAL A 125 7.16 7.38 -3.38
N ASN A 126 7.68 6.35 -4.05
CA ASN A 126 7.28 4.96 -3.79
C ASN A 126 7.66 4.53 -2.37
N LEU A 127 8.87 4.86 -1.91
CA LEU A 127 9.31 4.59 -0.55
C LEU A 127 8.41 5.31 0.48
N LEU A 128 8.07 6.58 0.22
CA LEU A 128 7.17 7.34 1.07
C LEU A 128 5.78 6.69 1.15
N ASN A 129 5.23 6.23 0.03
CA ASN A 129 3.97 5.48 0.00
C ASN A 129 4.04 4.21 0.86
N ILE A 130 5.13 3.45 0.78
CA ILE A 130 5.33 2.23 1.59
C ILE A 130 5.35 2.57 3.09
N GLU A 131 6.06 3.63 3.49
CA GLU A 131 6.11 4.05 4.90
C GLU A 131 4.76 4.55 5.41
N LEU A 132 4.05 5.35 4.61
CA LEU A 132 2.72 5.86 4.97
C LEU A 132 1.72 4.72 5.14
N ASN A 133 1.66 3.78 4.19
CA ASN A 133 0.78 2.62 4.26
C ASN A 133 1.15 1.69 5.43
N GLY A 134 2.44 1.45 5.66
CA GLY A 134 2.92 0.63 6.78
C GLY A 134 2.49 1.20 8.13
N ARG A 135 2.58 2.53 8.32
CA ARG A 135 2.11 3.22 9.53
C ARG A 135 0.59 3.20 9.69
N MET A 136 -0.17 3.05 8.59
CA MET A 136 -1.64 2.97 8.63
C MET A 136 -2.15 1.59 9.02
N MET A 137 -1.44 0.54 8.60
CA MET A 137 -1.90 -0.84 8.79
C MET A 137 -1.75 -1.34 10.22
N SER A 138 -0.63 -1.07 10.89
CA SER A 138 -0.43 -1.48 12.28
C SER A 138 0.57 -0.60 13.01
N LYS A 139 0.29 -0.30 14.28
CA LYS A 139 1.25 0.33 15.20
C LYS A 139 2.29 -0.67 15.71
N THR A 140 1.87 -1.92 15.91
CA THR A 140 2.70 -3.05 16.33
C THR A 140 2.70 -4.09 15.19
N PRO A 141 3.59 -3.92 14.18
CA PRO A 141 3.59 -4.80 13.03
C PRO A 141 4.05 -6.22 13.41
N THR A 142 3.42 -7.23 12.84
CA THR A 142 3.86 -8.62 12.98
C THR A 142 5.18 -8.86 12.22
N ARG A 143 5.89 -9.94 12.56
CA ARG A 143 7.13 -10.33 11.84
C ARG A 143 6.92 -10.37 10.32
N ASN A 144 5.82 -10.96 9.87
CA ASN A 144 5.51 -11.07 8.44
C ASN A 144 5.23 -9.70 7.81
N GLN A 145 4.56 -8.78 8.53
CA GLN A 145 4.34 -7.41 8.03
C GLN A 145 5.65 -6.62 7.91
N VAL A 146 6.61 -6.82 8.83
CA VAL A 146 7.93 -6.21 8.75
C VAL A 146 8.72 -6.75 7.57
N ILE A 147 8.74 -8.07 7.38
CA ILE A 147 9.39 -8.73 6.24
C ILE A 147 8.79 -8.22 4.93
N PHE A 148 7.46 -8.22 4.82
CA PHE A 148 6.74 -7.73 3.65
C PHE A 148 7.07 -6.27 3.37
N ARG A 149 7.02 -5.39 4.38
CA ARG A 149 7.40 -3.98 4.21
C ARG A 149 8.84 -3.83 3.72
N ASN A 150 9.79 -4.56 4.29
CA ASN A 150 11.19 -4.51 3.85
C ASN A 150 11.35 -5.00 2.41
N PHE A 151 10.62 -6.04 2.00
CA PHE A 151 10.57 -6.47 0.60
C PHE A 151 10.11 -5.34 -0.33
N PHE A 152 9.02 -4.63 -0.01
CA PHE A 152 8.58 -3.49 -0.82
C PHE A 152 9.57 -2.33 -0.82
N ARG A 153 10.30 -2.09 0.27
CA ARG A 153 11.37 -1.07 0.30
C ARG A 153 12.48 -1.41 -0.68
N VAL A 154 12.94 -2.66 -0.70
CA VAL A 154 13.92 -3.14 -1.67
C VAL A 154 13.37 -2.99 -3.08
N LEU A 155 12.11 -3.35 -3.31
CA LEU A 155 11.45 -3.19 -4.61
C LEU A 155 11.40 -1.71 -5.05
N ALA A 156 11.09 -0.78 -4.14
CA ALA A 156 11.06 0.64 -4.46
C ALA A 156 12.44 1.20 -4.81
N VAL A 157 13.51 0.74 -4.14
CA VAL A 157 14.89 1.12 -4.48
C VAL A 157 15.31 0.50 -5.81
N SER A 158 14.96 -0.77 -6.07
CA SER A 158 15.26 -1.42 -7.36
C SER A 158 14.48 -0.82 -8.53
N MET A 159 13.37 -0.11 -8.27
CA MET A 159 12.64 0.62 -9.31
C MET A 159 13.40 1.83 -9.85
N ILE A 160 14.42 2.34 -9.15
CA ILE A 160 15.22 3.47 -9.63
C ILE A 160 15.98 3.14 -10.93
N PRO A 161 16.81 2.08 -11.02
CA PRO A 161 17.46 1.73 -12.28
C PRO A 161 16.45 1.33 -13.37
N ILE A 162 15.34 0.69 -13.01
CA ILE A 162 14.27 0.33 -13.97
C ILE A 162 13.62 1.59 -14.56
N ALA A 163 13.41 2.62 -13.74
CA ALA A 163 12.87 3.90 -14.18
C ALA A 163 13.90 4.69 -15.01
N HIS A 164 15.20 4.52 -14.79
CA HIS A 164 16.21 5.10 -15.66
C HIS A 164 16.16 4.50 -17.08
N GLU A 165 15.86 3.21 -17.23
CA GLU A 165 15.66 2.59 -18.54
C GLU A 165 14.29 2.86 -19.17
N ALA A 166 13.44 3.68 -18.53
CA ALA A 166 12.13 4.04 -19.04
C ALA A 166 12.15 5.45 -19.66
N PRO A 167 11.28 5.73 -20.66
CA PRO A 167 11.10 7.07 -21.18
C PRO A 167 10.52 7.99 -20.10
N MET A 168 10.90 9.27 -20.14
CA MET A 168 10.52 10.26 -19.13
C MET A 168 9.01 10.41 -18.95
N ALA A 169 8.22 10.23 -20.02
CA ALA A 169 6.76 10.23 -19.95
C ALA A 169 6.20 9.19 -18.96
N ILE A 170 6.78 7.97 -18.94
CA ILE A 170 6.36 6.91 -18.02
C ILE A 170 6.76 7.29 -16.60
N CYS A 171 7.96 7.82 -16.40
CA CYS A 171 8.44 8.23 -15.10
C CYS A 171 7.58 9.37 -14.51
N LEU A 172 7.12 10.31 -15.34
CA LEU A 172 6.15 11.35 -14.94
C LEU A 172 4.81 10.76 -14.55
N TYR A 173 4.30 9.78 -15.31
CA TYR A 173 3.08 9.06 -14.94
C TYR A 173 3.23 8.33 -13.60
N TRP A 174 4.34 7.62 -13.39
CA TRP A 174 4.60 6.94 -12.12
C TRP A 174 4.76 7.93 -10.96
N LEU A 175 5.47 9.03 -11.18
CA LEU A 175 5.68 10.07 -10.17
C LEU A 175 4.35 10.73 -9.77
N SER A 176 3.55 11.14 -10.75
CA SER A 176 2.25 11.79 -10.51
C SER A 176 1.27 10.86 -9.80
N SER A 177 1.16 9.60 -10.25
CA SER A 177 0.32 8.57 -9.61
C SER A 177 0.75 8.28 -8.16
N GLY A 178 2.05 8.12 -7.94
CA GLY A 178 2.61 7.94 -6.60
C GLY A 178 2.39 9.16 -5.71
N SER A 179 2.55 10.37 -6.25
CA SER A 179 2.36 11.62 -5.52
C SER A 179 0.90 11.83 -5.14
N TYR A 180 -0.03 11.53 -6.03
CA TYR A 180 -1.46 11.55 -5.74
C TYR A 180 -1.78 10.60 -4.57
N SER A 181 -1.21 9.40 -4.55
CA SER A 181 -1.38 8.44 -3.45
C SER A 181 -0.87 8.99 -2.11
N VAL A 182 0.29 9.66 -2.10
CA VAL A 182 0.83 10.33 -0.91
C VAL A 182 -0.12 11.44 -0.44
N ILE A 183 -0.51 12.33 -1.36
CA ILE A 183 -1.38 13.47 -1.08
C ILE A 183 -2.72 13.00 -0.52
N GLN A 184 -3.35 12.01 -1.16
CA GLN A 184 -4.61 11.43 -0.70
C GLN A 184 -4.48 10.85 0.72
N ASN A 185 -3.43 10.07 0.98
CA ASN A 185 -3.18 9.46 2.28
C ASN A 185 -2.95 10.51 3.39
N VAL A 186 -2.25 11.60 3.07
CA VAL A 186 -2.01 12.71 4.01
C VAL A 186 -3.29 13.53 4.20
N ALA A 187 -3.99 13.88 3.13
CA ALA A 187 -5.23 14.65 3.17
C ALA A 187 -6.29 13.96 4.03
N PHE A 188 -6.44 12.63 3.92
CA PHE A 188 -7.36 11.86 4.75
C PHE A 188 -7.00 11.81 6.24
N ARG A 189 -5.84 12.32 6.66
CA ARG A 189 -5.50 12.50 8.08
C ARG A 189 -5.81 13.90 8.59
N VAL A 190 -5.99 14.88 7.70
CA VAL A 190 -6.28 16.26 8.09
C VAL A 190 -7.70 16.34 8.66
N PRO A 191 -7.90 16.83 9.91
CA PRO A 191 -9.22 16.86 10.55
C PRO A 191 -10.28 17.61 9.73
N ALA A 192 -9.92 18.73 9.10
CA ALA A 192 -10.82 19.52 8.26
C ALA A 192 -11.34 18.72 7.06
N VAL A 193 -10.45 18.02 6.34
CA VAL A 193 -10.82 17.15 5.21
C VAL A 193 -11.71 16.00 5.67
N ARG A 194 -11.40 15.39 6.82
CA ARG A 194 -12.21 14.30 7.39
C ARG A 194 -13.60 14.75 7.81
N GLN A 195 -13.72 15.93 8.41
CA GLN A 195 -15.01 16.53 8.79
C GLN A 195 -15.84 16.84 7.55
N TRP A 196 -15.22 17.44 6.54
CA TRP A 196 -15.86 17.73 5.26
C TRP A 196 -16.36 16.47 4.56
N LEU A 197 -15.53 15.42 4.50
CA LEU A 197 -15.88 14.11 3.93
C LEU A 197 -16.70 13.21 4.85
N LYS A 198 -17.07 13.68 6.06
CA LYS A 198 -17.80 12.91 7.09
C LYS A 198 -17.19 11.52 7.37
N LEU A 199 -15.85 11.45 7.39
CA LEU A 199 -15.13 10.21 7.64
C LEU A 199 -15.23 9.81 9.13
N PRO A 200 -15.29 8.50 9.45
CA PRO A 200 -15.33 8.03 10.84
C PRO A 200 -14.10 8.50 11.62
N PRO A 201 -14.17 8.64 12.96
CA PRO A 201 -13.03 9.08 13.76
C PRO A 201 -11.85 8.10 13.62
N MET A 202 -10.61 8.58 13.72
CA MET A 202 -9.43 7.71 13.77
C MET A 202 -9.41 6.93 15.10
N PRO A 203 -8.84 5.72 15.16
CA PRO A 203 -8.63 5.03 16.42
C PRO A 203 -7.72 5.89 17.29
N LYS A 204 -8.21 6.35 18.44
CA LYS A 204 -7.36 7.00 19.44
C LYS A 204 -6.28 5.99 19.80
N GLY A 205 -5.01 6.39 19.74
CA GLY A 205 -3.96 5.54 20.29
C GLY A 205 -4.29 5.27 21.75
N VAL A 206 -4.33 4.00 22.14
CA VAL A 206 -4.26 3.63 23.54
C VAL A 206 -2.99 4.29 24.06
N LYS A 207 -3.15 5.27 24.95
CA LYS A 207 -2.03 5.75 25.76
C LYS A 207 -1.73 4.58 26.69
N GLU A 208 -0.53 4.02 26.55
CA GLU A 208 0.04 3.16 27.59
C GLU A 208 0.10 3.92 28.91
#